data_AF-A0A0R2NJV5-F1
#
_entry.id   AF-A0A0R2NJV5-F1
#
_cell.length_a   1.000
_cell.length_b   1.000
_cell.length_c   1.000
_cell.angle_alpha   90.00
_cell.angle_beta   90.00
_cell.angle_gamma   90.00
#
_symmetry.space_group_name_H-M   'P 1'
#
loop_
_entity.id
_entity.type
_entity.pdbx_description
1 polymer ?
#
loop_
_entity_poly.entity_id
_entity_poly.type
_entity_poly.pdbx_seq_one_letter_code
_entity_poly.pdbx_strand_id
1 'polypeptide(L)' 'MDDLNFDQRVAELGQLRDRLHRLEEDDYMTAYYKGYSSEGQTVDEINDEISELRTQVEQLQNELDDE' A
#
# COMPACT_ATOMS: atom_id res chain seq x y z
N MET A 1 0.61 23.79 4.02
CA MET A 1 1.31 23.35 2.78
C MET A 1 0.90 24.22 1.61
N ASP A 2 1.58 24.13 0.48
CA ASP A 2 1.14 24.75 -0.79
C ASP A 2 0.23 23.74 -1.52
N ASP A 3 -0.78 24.23 -2.25
CA ASP A 3 -1.85 23.41 -2.85
C ASP A 3 -1.26 22.27 -3.72
N LEU A 4 -0.13 22.51 -4.39
CA LEU A 4 0.57 21.51 -5.19
C LEU A 4 1.10 20.32 -4.36
N ASN A 5 1.60 20.56 -3.15
CA ASN A 5 2.12 19.49 -2.30
C ASN A 5 0.98 18.70 -1.64
N PHE A 6 -0.15 19.34 -1.36
CA PHE A 6 -1.36 18.66 -0.90
C PHE A 6 -1.90 17.70 -1.98
N ASP A 7 -2.06 18.19 -3.21
CA ASP A 7 -2.52 17.37 -4.34
C ASP A 7 -1.60 16.17 -4.62
N GLN A 8 -0.28 16.36 -4.51
CA GLN A 8 0.71 15.28 -4.66
C GLN A 8 0.53 14.20 -3.59
N ARG A 9 0.32 14.60 -2.33
CA ARG A 9 0.12 13.66 -1.21
C ARG A 9 -1.20 12.92 -1.32
N VAL A 10 -2.26 13.58 -1.78
CA VAL A 10 -3.54 12.91 -2.07
C VAL A 10 -3.36 11.87 -3.19
N ALA A 11 -2.61 12.20 -4.24
CA ALA A 11 -2.34 11.26 -5.32
C ALA A 11 -1.50 10.05 -4.85
N GLU A 12 -0.46 10.30 -4.04
CA GLU A 12 0.36 9.26 -3.43
C GLU A 12 -0.46 8.34 -2.52
N LEU A 13 -1.34 8.91 -1.69
CA LEU A 13 -2.26 8.15 -0.84
C LEU A 13 -3.16 7.22 -1.67
N GLY A 14 -3.66 7.70 -2.82
CA GLY A 14 -4.42 6.89 -3.75
C GLY A 14 -3.61 5.71 -4.29
N GLN A 15 -2.38 5.96 -4.73
CA GLN A 15 -1.48 4.91 -5.26
C GLN A 15 -1.14 3.86 -4.21
N LEU A 16 -0.87 4.28 -2.96
CA LEU A 16 -0.58 3.36 -1.86
C LEU A 16 -1.79 2.46 -1.54
N ARG A 17 -3.00 3.02 -1.52
CA ARG A 17 -4.23 2.25 -1.30
C ARG A 17 -4.53 1.26 -2.42
N ASP A 18 -4.34 1.68 -3.67
CA ASP A 18 -4.51 0.80 -4.83
C ASP A 18 -3.51 -0.37 -4.79
N ARG A 19 -2.27 -0.09 -4.39
CA ARG A 19 -1.25 -1.15 -4.21
C ARG A 19 -1.61 -2.09 -3.07
N LEU A 20 -2.09 -1.54 -1.94
CA LEU A 20 -2.55 -2.34 -0.80
C LEU A 20 -3.64 -3.32 -1.22
N HIS A 21 -4.62 -2.83 -1.97
CA HIS A 21 -5.74 -3.62 -2.45
C HIS A 21 -5.30 -4.77 -3.37
N ARG A 22 -4.38 -4.51 -4.31
CA ARG A 22 -3.81 -5.57 -5.15
C ARG A 22 -3.07 -6.64 -4.34
N LEU A 23 -2.27 -6.23 -3.35
CA LEU A 23 -1.56 -7.18 -2.50
C LEU A 23 -2.52 -8.06 -1.71
N GLU A 24 -3.58 -7.47 -1.16
CA GLU A 24 -4.57 -8.18 -0.35
C GLU A 24 -5.50 -9.10 -1.17
N GLU A 25 -5.94 -8.66 -2.35
CA GLU A 25 -6.91 -9.40 -3.15
C GLU A 25 -6.28 -10.38 -4.14
N ASP A 26 -5.19 -9.99 -4.81
CA ASP A 26 -4.61 -10.76 -5.90
C ASP A 26 -3.36 -11.53 -5.44
N ASP A 27 -2.36 -10.84 -4.92
CA ASP A 27 -1.05 -11.43 -4.67
C ASP A 27 -1.07 -12.35 -3.46
N TYR A 28 -1.72 -11.95 -2.37
CA TYR A 28 -1.88 -12.78 -1.17
C TYR A 28 -2.58 -14.10 -1.51
N MET A 29 -3.71 -14.04 -2.22
CA MET A 29 -4.44 -15.23 -2.63
C MET A 29 -3.61 -16.11 -3.56
N THR A 30 -2.91 -15.50 -4.52
CA THR A 30 -2.03 -16.22 -5.44
C THR A 30 -0.91 -16.94 -4.68
N ALA A 31 -0.21 -16.25 -3.79
CA ALA A 31 0.87 -16.80 -2.98
C ALA A 31 0.37 -17.86 -1.99
N TYR A 32 -0.81 -17.67 -1.40
CA TYR A 32 -1.41 -18.64 -0.49
C TYR A 32 -1.67 -19.99 -1.19
N TYR A 33 -2.15 -19.96 -2.43
CA TYR A 33 -2.45 -21.19 -3.18
C TYR A 33 -1.25 -21.76 -3.93
N LYS A 34 -0.36 -20.92 -4.47
CA LYS A 34 0.75 -21.34 -5.35
C LYS A 34 2.12 -21.33 -4.67
N GLY A 35 2.22 -20.82 -3.44
CA GLY A 35 3.46 -20.60 -2.71
C GLY A 35 4.13 -19.25 -3.01
N TYR A 36 3.83 -18.65 -4.16
CA TYR A 36 4.38 -17.35 -4.59
C TYR A 36 3.34 -16.54 -5.39
N SER A 37 3.42 -15.21 -5.32
CA SER A 37 2.61 -14.27 -6.11
C SER A 37 3.05 -14.24 -7.58
N SER A 38 2.34 -13.44 -8.38
CA SER A 38 2.72 -13.21 -9.79
C SER A 38 4.10 -12.54 -9.93
N GLU A 39 4.51 -11.77 -8.91
CA GLU A 39 5.82 -11.11 -8.85
C GLU A 39 6.88 -11.96 -8.13
N GLY A 40 6.52 -13.18 -7.70
CA GLY A 40 7.44 -14.12 -7.07
C GLY A 40 7.59 -13.94 -5.55
N GLN A 41 6.69 -13.19 -4.91
CA GLN A 41 6.73 -12.96 -3.46
C GLN A 41 6.02 -14.09 -2.70
N THR A 42 6.56 -14.46 -1.56
CA THR A 42 5.93 -15.36 -0.59
C THR A 42 4.81 -14.65 0.19
N VAL A 43 3.96 -15.43 0.86
CA VAL A 43 2.91 -14.89 1.75
C VAL A 43 3.52 -14.00 2.85
N ASP A 44 4.67 -14.40 3.40
CA ASP A 44 5.33 -13.64 4.46
C ASP A 44 5.83 -12.28 3.92
N GLU A 45 6.48 -12.27 2.76
CA GLU A 45 6.93 -11.03 2.11
C GLU A 45 5.76 -10.09 1.75
N ILE A 46 4.63 -10.66 1.31
CA ILE A 46 3.41 -9.88 1.02
C ILE A 46 2.84 -9.27 2.30
N ASN A 47 2.81 -10.02 3.40
CA ASN A 47 2.33 -9.50 4.69
C ASN A 47 3.24 -8.40 5.25
N ASP A 48 4.56 -8.53 5.07
CA ASP A 48 5.53 -7.50 5.44
C ASP A 48 5.30 -6.23 4.62
N GLU A 49 5.13 -6.36 3.30
CA GLU A 49 4.84 -5.22 2.41
C GLU A 49 3.49 -4.55 2.75
N ILE A 50 2.43 -5.33 3.00
CA ILE A 50 1.13 -4.80 3.43
C ILE A 50 1.28 -3.99 4.73
N SER A 51 2.06 -4.49 5.69
CA SER A 51 2.27 -3.82 6.98
C SER A 51 3.02 -2.50 6.80
N GLU A 52 4.04 -2.48 5.95
CA GLU A 52 4.79 -1.28 5.61
C GLU A 52 3.90 -0.24 4.91
N LEU A 53 3.14 -0.66 3.89
CA LEU A 53 2.24 0.23 3.15
C LEU A 53 1.12 0.79 4.05
N ARG A 54 0.56 0.00 4.97
CA ARG A 54 -0.42 0.49 5.96
C ARG A 54 0.18 1.60 6.83
N THR A 55 1.43 1.43 7.25
CA THR A 55 2.15 2.44 8.05
C THR A 55 2.35 3.73 7.25
N GLN A 56 2.74 3.62 5.98
CA GLN A 56 2.91 4.78 5.09
C GLN A 56 1.57 5.49 4.83
N VAL A 57 0.50 4.73 4.60
CA VAL A 57 -0.86 5.27 4.44
C VAL A 57 -1.28 6.03 5.69
N GLU A 58 -1.09 5.48 6.88
CA GLU A 58 -1.45 6.13 8.14
C GLU A 58 -0.65 7.41 8.37
N GLN A 59 0.66 7.39 8.11
CA GLN A 59 1.50 8.58 8.20
C GLN A 59 1.04 9.68 7.24
N LEU A 60 0.80 9.33 5.97
CA LEU A 60 0.39 10.29 4.96
C LEU A 60 -1.02 10.84 5.23
N GLN A 61 -1.92 10.02 5.80
CA GLN A 61 -3.22 10.49 6.26
C GLN A 61 -3.11 11.48 7.43
N ASN A 62 -2.28 11.17 8.42
CA ASN A 62 -2.05 12.09 9.54
C ASN A 62 -1.45 13.42 9.05
N GLU A 63 -0.51 13.38 8.10
CA GLU A 63 0.08 14.59 7.51
C GLU A 63 -0.95 15.42 6.72
N LEU A 64 -1.96 14.78 6.13
CA LEU A 64 -3.06 15.47 5.43
C LEU A 64 -4.14 16.00 6.39
N ASP A 65 -4.36 15.34 7.53
CA ASP A 65 -5.36 15.72 8.53
C ASP A 65 -4.85 16.80 9.51
N ASP A 66 -3.53 16.88 9.74
CA ASP A 66 -2.87 17.87 10.62
C ASP A 66 -2.67 19.25 9.96
N GLU A 67 -3.31 19.47 8.80
CA GLU A 67 -3.14 20.62 7.92
C GLU A 67 -4.36 21.55 7.82
#